data_AF-A0AAE1AQS1-F1
#
_entry.id   AF-A0AAE1AQS1-F1
#
_cell.length_a   1.000
_cell.length_b   1.000
_cell.length_c   1.000
_cell.angle_alpha   90.00
_cell.angle_beta   90.00
_cell.angle_gamma   90.00
#
_symmetry.space_group_name_H-M   'P 1'
#
loop_
_entity.id
_entity.type
_entity.pdbx_description
1 polymer ?
#
loop_
_entity_poly.entity_id
_entity_poly.type
_entity_poly.pdbx_seq_one_letter_code
_entity_poly.pdbx_strand_id
1 'polypeptide(L)'
;MARAQAASIDVQAYKTAFTCLEITNARLNEQGPELVCDVSTGRPRPIVPPDFRRTVFDVVHNLSHPGVKATVKMVSDKSVWHGMRKQVSRWVKECHHCQSSKIQNHTKAPLEHFSVPEKRFSHINIDIVGPLPFSSGFTYLLTIIDRNTRWPEAIPLRGITTSECVHALITGWIARFGVPGVILSDRGSQFTSSLWSEIAARLGVKLHHTSAYHPQANGMIESFHRTLKTALKARLTGPNWVEELPWVLLGLRTTPKEDLGYSSAELVYSEPLTISAAKHVYVRRDGTKGPLQRPYSDPYAVLTPGDKTFLTDIGGRAERISVDRIKPAFFDPFRPVILAKPPPRGRPPAKQSHPSRSHPSDSSTASKHQQAMSLPAVQTSSRTGRTIRPPMRYK
;
A
#
# COMPACT_ATOMS: atom_id res chain seq x y z
N MET A 1 35.65 -2.24 27.54
CA MET A 1 35.06 -0.98 27.02
C MET A 1 35.58 0.26 27.75
N ALA A 2 35.46 0.41 29.08
CA ALA A 2 35.93 1.61 29.80
C ALA A 2 37.39 2.00 29.54
N ARG A 3 38.33 1.04 29.66
CA ARG A 3 39.75 1.26 29.31
C ARG A 3 39.96 1.70 27.86
N ALA A 4 39.18 1.15 26.92
CA ALA A 4 39.25 1.51 25.51
C ALA A 4 38.66 2.89 25.22
N GLN A 5 37.63 3.33 25.96
CA GLN A 5 37.12 4.70 25.86
C GLN A 5 38.16 5.72 26.35
N ALA A 6 38.87 5.41 27.43
CA ALA A 6 39.93 6.28 27.94
C ALA A 6 41.07 6.49 26.93
N ALA A 7 41.46 5.44 26.21
CA ALA A 7 42.52 5.48 25.19
C ALA A 7 42.07 5.93 23.79
N SER A 8 40.76 6.03 23.52
CA SER A 8 40.25 6.28 22.17
C SER A 8 40.11 7.76 21.86
N ILE A 9 40.91 8.24 20.91
CA ILE A 9 40.85 9.61 20.36
C ILE A 9 39.44 9.91 19.83
N ASP A 10 38.81 8.96 19.14
CA ASP A 10 37.43 9.05 18.65
C ASP A 10 36.43 9.35 19.78
N VAL A 11 36.59 8.73 20.94
CA VAL A 11 35.69 8.93 22.09
C VAL A 11 35.96 10.27 22.77
N GLN A 12 37.22 10.71 22.85
CA GLN A 12 37.53 12.04 23.40
C GLN A 12 37.04 13.17 22.49
N ALA A 13 37.04 12.98 21.16
CA ALA A 13 36.53 13.96 20.21
C ALA A 13 35.04 14.30 20.43
N TYR A 14 34.25 13.39 21.01
CA TYR A 14 32.86 13.66 21.36
C TYR A 14 32.67 14.70 22.47
N LYS A 15 33.68 14.91 23.33
CA LYS A 15 33.60 15.90 24.41
C LYS A 15 33.72 17.34 23.90
N THR A 16 34.34 17.52 22.74
CA THR A 16 34.62 18.83 22.13
C THR A 16 33.86 19.06 20.83
N ALA A 17 33.24 18.02 20.27
CA ALA A 17 32.48 18.11 19.02
C ALA A 17 31.13 18.82 19.23
N PHE A 18 30.81 19.74 18.31
CA PHE A 18 29.51 20.38 18.24
C PHE A 18 28.46 19.38 17.72
N THR A 19 27.75 18.72 18.64
CA THR A 19 26.74 17.70 18.33
C THR A 19 25.49 17.91 19.19
N CYS A 20 24.36 17.37 18.77
CA CYS A 20 23.13 17.34 19.57
C CYS A 20 23.14 16.25 20.66
N LEU A 21 24.30 15.65 20.95
CA LEU A 21 24.45 14.61 21.96
C LEU A 21 24.79 15.26 23.31
N GLU A 22 24.28 14.69 24.38
CA GLU A 22 24.56 15.14 25.74
C GLU A 22 25.55 14.17 26.37
N ILE A 23 26.84 14.52 26.35
CA ILE A 23 27.91 13.60 26.76
C ILE A 23 28.19 13.71 28.25
N THR A 24 28.01 12.62 28.98
CA THR A 24 28.28 12.53 30.42
C THR A 24 28.92 11.18 30.77
N ASN A 25 29.59 11.11 31.92
CA ASN A 25 30.03 9.82 32.46
C ASN A 25 28.84 9.19 33.20
N ALA A 26 28.45 7.99 32.77
CA ALA A 26 27.34 7.25 33.37
C ALA A 26 27.69 5.78 33.55
N ARG A 27 27.10 5.16 34.56
CA ARG A 27 27.17 3.71 34.77
C ARG A 27 25.97 3.05 34.11
N LEU A 28 26.19 1.99 33.35
CA LEU A 28 25.10 1.22 32.73
C LEU A 28 24.45 0.26 33.74
N ASN A 29 25.21 -0.21 34.74
CA ASN A 29 24.77 -1.08 35.82
C ASN A 29 25.28 -0.50 37.16
N GLU A 30 24.61 -0.75 38.28
CA GLU A 30 24.95 -0.18 39.61
C GLU A 30 26.40 -0.47 40.06
N GLN A 31 26.94 -1.62 39.65
CA GLN A 31 28.31 -2.07 39.96
C GLN A 31 29.30 -1.93 38.78
N GLY A 32 28.88 -1.29 37.68
CA GLY A 32 29.68 -1.18 36.46
C GLY A 32 30.70 -0.03 36.49
N PRO A 33 31.77 -0.11 35.68
CA PRO A 33 32.68 1.01 35.50
C PRO A 33 31.96 2.20 34.82
N GLU A 34 32.41 3.42 35.12
CA GLU A 34 31.91 4.61 34.43
C GLU A 34 32.32 4.59 32.96
N LEU A 35 31.35 4.89 32.10
CA LEU A 35 31.52 4.97 30.65
C LEU A 35 31.13 6.35 30.17
N VAL A 36 31.84 6.83 29.17
CA VAL A 36 31.43 8.02 28.40
C VAL A 36 30.18 7.64 27.62
N CYS A 37 29.07 8.30 27.92
CA CYS A 37 27.75 8.00 27.38
C CYS A 37 27.08 9.26 26.83
N ASP A 38 26.20 9.07 25.86
CA ASP A 38 25.18 10.04 25.48
C ASP A 38 23.90 9.81 26.30
N VAL A 39 23.35 10.87 26.89
CA VAL A 39 22.11 10.82 27.69
C VAL A 39 20.94 11.59 27.08
N SER A 40 21.11 12.18 25.88
CA SER A 40 20.10 12.99 25.19
C SER A 40 18.75 12.30 24.97
N THR A 41 18.72 10.96 25.01
CA THR A 41 17.51 10.14 24.86
C THR A 41 16.87 9.70 26.18
N GLY A 42 17.31 10.24 27.32
CA GLY A 42 16.81 9.87 28.66
C GLY A 42 17.29 8.51 29.19
N ARG A 43 18.19 7.84 28.46
CA ARG A 43 18.88 6.61 28.88
C ARG A 43 20.35 6.71 28.49
N PRO A 44 21.30 6.27 29.34
CA PRO A 44 22.72 6.32 29.01
C PRO A 44 23.04 5.35 27.88
N ARG A 45 23.55 5.89 26.76
CA ARG A 45 24.03 5.12 25.61
C ARG A 45 25.55 5.27 25.51
N PRO A 46 26.34 4.20 25.74
CA PRO A 46 27.80 4.30 25.68
C PRO A 46 28.27 4.69 24.28
N ILE A 47 29.27 5.58 24.24
CA ILE A 47 30.00 5.90 23.02
C ILE A 47 30.94 4.73 22.71
N VAL A 48 30.76 4.07 21.57
CA VAL A 48 31.47 2.82 21.27
C VAL A 48 32.82 3.11 20.58
N PRO A 49 33.96 2.74 21.21
CA PRO A 49 35.27 2.82 20.56
C PRO A 49 35.34 1.93 19.32
N PRO A 50 36.17 2.26 18.32
CA PRO A 50 36.29 1.52 17.06
C PRO A 50 36.32 -0.01 17.21
N ASP A 51 37.15 -0.51 18.12
CA ASP A 51 37.40 -1.94 18.34
C ASP A 51 36.16 -2.72 18.80
N PHE A 52 35.20 -2.05 19.44
CA PHE A 52 33.99 -2.67 19.99
C PHE A 52 32.76 -2.52 19.07
N ARG A 53 32.82 -1.69 18.03
CA ARG A 53 31.65 -1.40 17.18
C ARG A 53 31.13 -2.65 16.49
N ARG A 54 32.03 -3.52 16.02
CA ARG A 54 31.66 -4.78 15.36
C ARG A 54 31.03 -5.76 16.34
N THR A 55 31.60 -5.91 17.53
CA THR A 55 31.03 -6.77 18.59
C THR A 55 29.62 -6.32 18.99
N VAL A 56 29.41 -5.01 19.16
CA VAL A 56 28.06 -4.46 19.47
C VAL A 56 27.08 -4.78 18.34
N PHE A 57 27.50 -4.65 17.08
CA PHE A 57 26.69 -5.03 15.94
C PHE A 57 26.36 -6.54 15.95
N ASP A 58 27.36 -7.41 16.10
CA ASP A 58 27.19 -8.86 16.02
C ASP A 58 26.23 -9.38 17.10
N VAL A 59 26.34 -8.87 18.34
CA VAL A 59 25.45 -9.23 19.46
C VAL A 59 23.99 -8.87 19.16
N VAL A 60 23.74 -7.76 18.45
CA VAL A 60 22.36 -7.34 18.13
C VAL A 60 21.85 -8.05 16.87
N HIS A 61 22.69 -8.15 15.85
CA HIS A 61 22.30 -8.65 14.54
C HIS A 61 22.15 -10.18 14.53
N ASN A 62 23.06 -10.93 15.18
CA ASN A 62 23.06 -12.39 15.09
C ASN A 62 21.95 -13.06 15.92
N LEU A 63 21.20 -12.31 16.74
CA LEU A 63 20.05 -12.85 17.48
C LEU A 63 18.90 -13.29 16.57
N SER A 64 18.69 -12.57 15.47
CA SER A 64 17.54 -12.82 14.58
C SER A 64 17.75 -12.34 13.14
N HIS A 65 18.97 -11.94 12.79
CA HIS A 65 19.31 -11.35 11.50
C HIS A 65 18.31 -10.29 11.04
N PRO A 66 18.01 -9.23 11.83
CA PRO A 66 17.04 -8.21 11.42
C PRO A 66 17.53 -7.45 10.16
N GLY A 67 16.59 -6.89 9.40
CA GLY A 67 16.93 -6.04 8.26
C GLY A 67 17.57 -4.71 8.67
N VAL A 68 18.24 -4.03 7.73
CA VAL A 68 19.05 -2.81 7.96
C VAL A 68 18.37 -1.79 8.88
N LYS A 69 17.12 -1.42 8.59
CA LYS A 69 16.38 -0.40 9.38
C LYS A 69 16.18 -0.84 10.83
N ALA A 70 15.86 -2.12 11.04
CA ALA A 70 15.63 -2.67 12.37
C ALA A 70 16.95 -2.79 13.14
N THR A 71 18.02 -3.28 12.52
CA THR A 71 19.33 -3.38 13.17
C THR A 71 19.87 -2.00 13.56
N VAL A 72 19.78 -0.99 12.68
CA VAL A 72 20.20 0.38 12.99
C VAL A 72 19.43 0.91 14.21
N LYS A 73 18.12 0.69 14.27
CA LYS A 73 17.30 1.11 15.40
C LYS A 73 17.72 0.43 16.72
N MET A 74 17.83 -0.90 16.71
CA MET A 74 18.20 -1.67 17.91
C MET A 74 19.58 -1.30 18.45
N VAL A 75 20.53 -1.03 17.56
CA VAL A 75 21.88 -0.58 17.94
C VAL A 75 21.84 0.87 18.46
N SER A 76 21.10 1.76 17.79
CA SER A 76 20.98 3.16 18.20
C SER A 76 20.25 3.36 19.52
N ASP A 77 19.36 2.45 19.89
CA ASP A 77 18.64 2.50 21.16
C ASP A 77 19.57 2.21 22.36
N LYS A 78 20.70 1.52 22.12
CA LYS A 78 21.60 1.02 23.17
C LYS A 78 23.01 1.60 23.12
N SER A 79 23.41 2.24 22.03
CA SER A 79 24.81 2.65 21.82
C SER A 79 24.91 3.73 20.75
N VAL A 80 26.03 4.48 20.73
CA VAL A 80 26.26 5.55 19.77
C VAL A 80 27.72 5.60 19.31
N TRP A 81 27.95 5.91 18.03
CA TRP A 81 29.26 6.28 17.50
C TRP A 81 29.12 6.94 16.11
N HIS A 82 30.22 7.48 15.59
CA HIS A 82 30.21 8.30 14.39
C HIS A 82 30.03 7.40 13.16
N GLY A 83 29.12 7.77 12.26
CA GLY A 83 28.86 6.97 11.06
C GLY A 83 28.18 5.62 11.31
N MET A 84 27.63 5.39 12.52
CA MET A 84 26.97 4.15 12.93
C MET A 84 26.00 3.59 11.89
N ARG A 85 25.08 4.42 11.38
CA ARG A 85 24.10 3.99 10.38
C ARG A 85 24.77 3.44 9.12
N LYS A 86 25.84 4.08 8.64
CA LYS A 86 26.57 3.67 7.43
C LYS A 86 27.29 2.34 7.67
N GLN A 87 27.96 2.20 8.81
CA GLN A 87 28.68 0.97 9.17
C GLN A 87 27.73 -0.21 9.40
N VAL A 88 26.69 -0.04 10.22
CA VAL A 88 25.68 -1.09 10.48
C VAL A 88 24.98 -1.50 9.18
N SER A 89 24.59 -0.55 8.33
CA SER A 89 23.97 -0.87 7.03
C SER A 89 24.89 -1.70 6.14
N ARG A 90 26.19 -1.42 6.16
CA ARG A 90 27.19 -2.18 5.42
C ARG A 90 27.30 -3.60 5.97
N TRP A 91 27.45 -3.76 7.28
CA TRP A 91 27.60 -5.09 7.90
C TRP A 91 26.38 -5.98 7.75
N VAL A 92 25.15 -5.44 7.80
CA VAL A 92 23.94 -6.22 7.48
C VAL A 92 23.95 -6.69 6.01
N LYS A 93 24.41 -5.85 5.08
CA LYS A 93 24.53 -6.21 3.67
C LYS A 93 25.63 -7.24 3.42
N GLU A 94 26.72 -7.20 4.19
CA GLU A 94 27.85 -8.14 4.15
C GLU A 94 27.58 -9.46 4.89
N CYS A 95 26.49 -9.54 5.67
CA CYS A 95 26.17 -10.73 6.44
C CYS A 95 25.85 -11.92 5.53
N HIS A 96 26.70 -12.94 5.56
CA HIS A 96 26.55 -14.16 4.77
C HIS A 96 25.18 -14.83 4.97
N HIS A 97 24.72 -15.01 6.21
CA HIS A 97 23.41 -15.61 6.50
C HIS A 97 22.25 -14.79 5.92
N CYS A 98 22.34 -13.45 5.96
CA CYS A 98 21.33 -12.60 5.31
C CYS A 98 21.39 -12.71 3.79
N GLN A 99 22.58 -12.76 3.19
CA GLN A 99 22.74 -12.87 1.74
C GLN A 99 22.25 -14.22 1.20
N SER A 100 22.53 -15.31 1.92
CA SER A 100 22.16 -16.67 1.48
C SER A 100 20.70 -17.01 1.75
N SER A 101 20.09 -16.43 2.79
CA SER A 101 18.72 -16.80 3.22
C SER A 101 17.64 -15.79 2.83
N LYS A 102 17.99 -14.53 2.54
CA LYS A 102 17.00 -13.50 2.19
C LYS A 102 17.01 -13.23 0.70
N ILE A 103 15.83 -13.34 0.09
CA ILE A 103 15.58 -12.90 -1.29
C ILE A 103 15.82 -11.39 -1.35
N GLN A 104 16.97 -11.01 -1.87
CA GLN A 104 17.26 -9.64 -2.25
C GLN A 104 17.06 -9.56 -3.76
N ASN A 105 16.23 -8.62 -4.22
CA ASN A 105 16.01 -8.36 -5.64
C ASN A 105 17.29 -7.76 -6.26
N HIS A 106 18.29 -8.59 -6.49
CA HIS A 106 19.52 -8.23 -7.17
C HIS A 106 19.31 -8.52 -8.65
N THR A 107 19.47 -7.50 -9.48
CA THR A 107 19.41 -7.60 -10.94
C THR A 107 17.99 -7.75 -11.49
N LYS A 108 17.29 -6.64 -11.64
CA LYS A 108 16.32 -6.54 -12.74
C LYS A 108 17.17 -6.51 -14.01
N ALA A 109 17.11 -7.56 -14.83
CA ALA A 109 17.64 -7.48 -16.19
C ALA A 109 17.09 -6.20 -16.84
N PRO A 110 17.86 -5.53 -17.72
CA PRO A 110 17.30 -4.44 -18.53
C PRO A 110 16.00 -4.97 -19.14
N LEU A 111 14.88 -4.30 -18.84
CA LEU A 111 13.61 -4.64 -19.48
C LEU A 111 13.83 -4.37 -20.96
N GLU A 112 14.09 -5.41 -21.75
CA GLU A 112 14.10 -5.30 -23.21
C GLU A 112 12.82 -4.56 -23.61
N HIS A 113 12.98 -3.39 -24.21
CA HIS A 113 11.86 -2.57 -24.65
C HIS A 113 11.34 -3.20 -25.93
N PHE A 114 10.50 -4.23 -25.78
CA PHE A 114 9.78 -4.80 -26.91
C PHE A 114 8.71 -3.81 -27.35
N SER A 115 8.67 -3.54 -28.66
CA SER A 115 7.70 -2.63 -29.27
C SER A 115 6.28 -3.05 -28.90
N VAL A 116 5.56 -2.18 -28.19
CA VAL A 116 4.12 -2.34 -28.01
C VAL A 116 3.48 -2.31 -29.40
N PRO A 117 2.63 -3.28 -29.76
CA PRO A 117 1.98 -3.28 -31.06
C PRO A 117 1.22 -1.97 -31.30
N GLU A 118 1.42 -1.33 -32.45
CA GLU A 118 0.84 0.00 -32.73
C GLU A 118 -0.69 -0.02 -32.85
N LYS A 119 -1.27 -1.18 -33.22
CA LYS A 119 -2.71 -1.34 -33.44
C LYS A 119 -3.40 -2.04 -32.25
N ARG A 120 -4.47 -1.42 -31.72
CA ARG A 120 -5.35 -2.03 -30.71
C ARG A 120 -5.92 -3.38 -31.19
N PHE A 121 -6.03 -4.33 -30.26
CA PHE A 121 -6.59 -5.67 -30.47
C PHE A 121 -5.83 -6.56 -31.47
N SER A 122 -4.68 -6.11 -31.97
CA SER A 122 -3.88 -6.89 -32.93
C SER A 122 -3.12 -8.04 -32.27
N HIS A 123 -2.71 -7.88 -31.01
CA HIS A 123 -1.96 -8.88 -30.26
C HIS A 123 -2.59 -9.04 -28.88
N ILE A 124 -3.05 -10.26 -28.60
CA ILE A 124 -3.69 -10.57 -27.33
C ILE A 124 -2.92 -11.64 -26.57
N ASN A 125 -2.94 -11.53 -25.25
CA ASN A 125 -2.45 -12.56 -24.34
C ASN A 125 -3.64 -13.29 -23.75
N ILE A 126 -3.62 -14.61 -23.77
CA ILE A 126 -4.65 -15.45 -23.17
C ILE A 126 -4.06 -16.36 -22.10
N ASP A 127 -4.81 -16.59 -21.04
CA ASP A 127 -4.44 -17.50 -19.96
C ASP A 127 -5.68 -17.99 -19.21
N ILE A 128 -5.56 -19.05 -18.41
CA ILE A 128 -6.63 -19.61 -17.61
C ILE A 128 -6.38 -19.35 -16.13
N VAL A 129 -7.41 -18.88 -15.42
CA VAL A 129 -7.41 -18.80 -13.96
C VAL A 129 -8.34 -19.85 -13.39
N GLY A 130 -7.80 -20.76 -12.58
CA GLY A 130 -8.58 -21.70 -11.78
C GLY A 130 -7.75 -22.87 -11.24
N PRO A 131 -8.40 -23.85 -10.58
CA PRO A 131 -9.82 -23.85 -10.26
C PRO A 131 -10.19 -22.78 -9.20
N LEU A 132 -11.31 -22.10 -9.42
CA LEU A 132 -11.96 -21.18 -8.49
C LEU A 132 -13.10 -21.90 -7.75
N PRO A 133 -13.58 -21.37 -6.61
CA PRO A 133 -14.79 -21.89 -5.96
C PRO A 133 -15.95 -21.98 -6.96
N PHE A 134 -16.76 -23.03 -6.89
CA PHE A 134 -17.88 -23.20 -7.79
C PHE A 134 -18.87 -22.02 -7.67
N SER A 135 -19.20 -21.40 -8.80
CA SER A 135 -20.15 -20.29 -8.89
C SER A 135 -20.99 -20.44 -10.15
N SER A 136 -22.31 -20.57 -10.01
CA SER A 136 -23.25 -20.60 -11.14
C SER A 136 -22.90 -21.59 -12.27
N GLY A 137 -22.28 -22.73 -11.92
CA GLY A 137 -21.85 -23.73 -12.92
C GLY A 137 -20.43 -23.56 -13.46
N PHE A 138 -19.68 -22.55 -13.02
CA PHE A 138 -18.35 -22.21 -13.52
C PHE A 138 -17.28 -22.39 -12.43
N THR A 139 -16.09 -22.81 -12.85
CA THR A 139 -14.93 -23.02 -11.96
C THR A 139 -13.63 -22.44 -12.52
N TYR A 140 -13.63 -21.96 -13.76
CA TYR A 140 -12.45 -21.36 -14.40
C TYR A 140 -12.80 -20.04 -15.08
N LEU A 141 -11.78 -19.26 -15.40
CA LEU A 141 -11.86 -18.06 -16.23
C LEU A 141 -10.87 -18.16 -17.39
N LEU A 142 -11.33 -17.96 -18.61
CA LEU A 142 -10.45 -17.58 -19.71
C LEU A 142 -10.20 -16.07 -19.61
N THR A 143 -8.96 -15.71 -19.34
CA THR A 143 -8.50 -14.32 -19.30
C THR A 143 -7.88 -13.94 -20.61
N ILE A 144 -8.21 -12.75 -21.12
CA ILE A 144 -7.69 -12.20 -22.37
C ILE A 144 -7.28 -10.74 -22.12
N ILE A 145 -6.11 -10.33 -22.60
CA ILE A 145 -5.63 -8.95 -22.48
C ILE A 145 -5.10 -8.48 -23.83
N ASP A 146 -5.55 -7.32 -24.30
CA ASP A 146 -4.91 -6.63 -25.43
C ASP A 146 -3.57 -6.02 -25.02
N ARG A 147 -2.48 -6.30 -25.75
CA ARG A 147 -1.14 -5.80 -25.38
C ARG A 147 -0.97 -4.30 -25.56
N ASN A 148 -1.74 -3.68 -26.47
CA ASN A 148 -1.67 -2.25 -26.73
C ASN A 148 -2.41 -1.47 -25.63
N THR A 149 -3.73 -1.65 -25.56
CA THR A 149 -4.60 -0.86 -24.66
C THR A 149 -4.68 -1.42 -23.24
N ARG A 150 -4.11 -2.62 -23.02
CA ARG A 150 -4.23 -3.40 -21.77
C ARG A 150 -5.68 -3.73 -21.42
N TRP A 151 -6.56 -3.73 -22.41
CA TRP A 151 -7.97 -4.01 -22.23
C TRP A 151 -8.17 -5.42 -21.69
N PRO A 152 -8.71 -5.58 -20.47
CA PRO A 152 -8.91 -6.88 -19.88
C PRO A 152 -10.27 -7.45 -20.27
N GLU A 153 -10.28 -8.76 -20.53
CA GLU A 153 -11.50 -9.55 -20.58
C GLU A 153 -11.36 -10.85 -19.78
N ALA A 154 -12.44 -11.28 -19.14
CA ALA A 154 -12.46 -12.51 -18.35
C ALA A 154 -13.79 -13.23 -18.55
N ILE A 155 -13.74 -14.46 -19.06
CA ILE A 155 -14.90 -15.21 -19.51
C ILE A 155 -15.04 -16.47 -18.64
N PRO A 156 -16.15 -16.68 -17.93
CA PRO A 156 -16.39 -17.89 -17.14
C PRO A 156 -16.38 -19.16 -17.98
N LEU A 157 -15.68 -20.19 -17.50
CA LEU A 157 -15.58 -21.51 -18.10
C LEU A 157 -16.03 -22.60 -17.12
N ARG A 158 -16.66 -23.65 -17.65
CA ARG A 158 -17.12 -24.80 -16.85
C ARG A 158 -15.97 -25.79 -16.66
N GLY A 159 -15.17 -25.97 -17.69
CA GLY A 159 -13.92 -26.70 -17.70
C GLY A 159 -12.88 -26.03 -18.60
N ILE A 160 -11.72 -26.67 -18.75
CA ILE A 160 -10.58 -26.13 -19.50
C ILE A 160 -10.36 -26.85 -20.83
N THR A 161 -11.42 -27.44 -21.40
CA THR A 161 -11.32 -28.13 -22.68
C THR A 161 -11.02 -27.13 -23.80
N THR A 162 -10.35 -27.57 -24.86
CA THR A 162 -10.09 -26.73 -26.03
C THR A 162 -11.39 -26.15 -26.60
N SER A 163 -12.43 -26.98 -26.75
CA SER A 163 -13.71 -26.55 -27.33
C SER A 163 -14.34 -25.40 -26.55
N GLU A 164 -14.34 -25.49 -25.21
CA GLU A 164 -14.82 -24.40 -24.35
C GLU A 164 -13.98 -23.13 -24.50
N CYS A 165 -12.65 -23.25 -24.53
CA CYS A 165 -11.75 -22.11 -24.69
C CYS A 165 -11.93 -21.41 -26.04
N VAL A 166 -12.09 -22.18 -27.13
CA VAL A 166 -12.35 -21.65 -28.47
C VAL A 166 -13.70 -20.93 -28.50
N HIS A 167 -14.76 -21.57 -27.99
CA HIS A 167 -16.08 -20.97 -27.95
C HIS A 167 -16.06 -19.65 -27.16
N ALA A 168 -15.38 -19.62 -26.01
CA ALA A 168 -15.18 -18.42 -25.21
C ALA A 168 -14.38 -17.35 -25.97
N LEU A 169 -13.30 -17.70 -26.66
CA LEU A 169 -12.53 -16.75 -27.48
C LEU A 169 -13.40 -16.12 -28.57
N ILE A 170 -14.19 -16.93 -29.28
CA ILE A 170 -15.04 -16.46 -30.37
C ILE A 170 -16.12 -15.51 -29.83
N THR A 171 -16.89 -15.96 -28.84
CA THR A 171 -18.05 -15.22 -28.32
C THR A 171 -17.66 -14.03 -27.45
N GLY A 172 -16.60 -14.17 -26.64
CA GLY A 172 -16.17 -13.17 -25.69
C GLY A 172 -15.16 -12.15 -26.22
N TRP A 173 -14.43 -12.47 -27.29
CA TRP A 173 -13.46 -11.55 -27.89
C TRP A 173 -13.71 -11.26 -29.37
N ILE A 174 -13.65 -12.29 -30.22
CA ILE A 174 -13.66 -12.10 -31.69
C ILE A 174 -14.95 -11.41 -32.15
N ALA A 175 -16.10 -11.81 -31.61
CA ALA A 175 -17.39 -11.20 -31.92
C ALA A 175 -17.49 -9.72 -31.52
N ARG A 176 -16.60 -9.23 -30.65
CA ARG A 176 -16.65 -7.86 -30.08
C ARG A 176 -15.56 -6.95 -30.64
N PHE A 177 -14.37 -7.48 -30.83
CA PHE A 177 -13.17 -6.70 -31.20
C PHE A 177 -12.58 -7.10 -32.55
N GLY A 178 -13.09 -8.17 -33.17
CA GLY A 178 -12.56 -8.76 -34.38
C GLY A 178 -11.46 -9.78 -34.13
N VAL A 179 -10.94 -10.34 -35.22
CA VAL A 179 -9.91 -11.38 -35.19
C VAL A 179 -8.54 -10.74 -34.89
N PRO A 180 -7.83 -11.17 -33.82
CA PRO A 180 -6.49 -10.69 -33.55
C PRO A 180 -5.48 -11.22 -34.58
N GLY A 181 -4.43 -10.47 -34.87
CA GLY A 181 -3.34 -10.96 -35.73
C GLY A 181 -2.44 -11.98 -35.03
N VAL A 182 -2.30 -11.85 -33.71
CA VAL A 182 -1.43 -12.70 -32.89
C VAL A 182 -2.11 -13.05 -31.56
N ILE A 183 -2.06 -14.32 -31.20
CA ILE A 183 -2.44 -14.81 -29.87
C ILE A 183 -1.20 -15.38 -29.19
N LEU A 184 -0.92 -14.88 -27.98
CA LEU A 184 0.09 -15.41 -27.10
C LEU A 184 -0.55 -16.16 -25.93
N SER A 185 -0.17 -17.41 -25.72
CA SER A 185 -0.65 -18.23 -24.60
C SER A 185 0.50 -18.94 -23.89
N ASP A 186 0.22 -19.57 -22.75
CA ASP A 186 1.12 -20.58 -22.21
C ASP A 186 1.13 -21.87 -23.06
N ARG A 187 1.84 -22.89 -22.58
CA ARG A 187 1.88 -24.23 -23.21
C ARG A 187 0.82 -25.19 -22.66
N GLY A 188 -0.30 -24.68 -22.15
CA GLY A 188 -1.43 -25.51 -21.74
C GLY A 188 -1.93 -26.42 -22.88
N SER A 189 -2.41 -27.61 -22.53
CA SER A 189 -2.86 -28.61 -23.52
C SER A 189 -3.99 -28.08 -24.40
N GLN A 190 -4.85 -27.22 -23.85
CA GLN A 190 -5.93 -26.57 -24.56
C GLN A 190 -5.43 -25.64 -25.68
N PHE A 191 -4.34 -24.91 -25.45
CA PHE A 191 -3.79 -23.95 -26.40
C PHE A 191 -2.76 -24.55 -27.37
N THR A 192 -2.31 -25.79 -27.11
CA THR A 192 -1.39 -26.54 -27.98
C THR A 192 -2.08 -27.65 -28.78
N SER A 193 -3.39 -27.85 -28.56
CA SER A 193 -4.18 -28.86 -29.26
C SER A 193 -4.31 -28.60 -30.77
N SER A 194 -4.56 -29.68 -31.53
CA SER A 194 -4.79 -29.61 -32.99
C SER A 194 -5.99 -28.73 -33.34
N LEU A 195 -7.10 -28.88 -32.61
CA LEU A 195 -8.30 -28.07 -32.79
C LEU A 195 -8.02 -26.57 -32.62
N TRP A 196 -7.24 -26.19 -31.61
CA TRP A 196 -6.85 -24.79 -31.41
C TRP A 196 -6.03 -24.25 -32.58
N SER A 197 -5.05 -25.03 -33.02
CA SER A 197 -4.17 -24.69 -34.14
C SER A 197 -4.92 -24.57 -35.47
N GLU A 198 -5.88 -25.47 -35.72
CA GLU A 198 -6.70 -25.47 -36.93
C GLU A 198 -7.61 -24.25 -37.00
N ILE A 199 -8.26 -23.90 -35.89
CA ILE A 199 -9.15 -22.73 -35.83
C ILE A 199 -8.34 -21.44 -35.98
N ALA A 200 -7.17 -21.34 -35.32
CA ALA A 200 -6.29 -20.20 -35.48
C ALA A 200 -5.84 -20.05 -36.95
N ALA A 201 -5.45 -21.14 -37.61
CA ALA A 201 -5.06 -21.13 -39.02
C ALA A 201 -6.21 -20.68 -39.93
N ARG A 202 -7.43 -21.19 -39.73
CA ARG A 202 -8.63 -20.79 -40.50
C ARG A 202 -8.99 -19.32 -40.33
N LEU A 203 -8.72 -18.75 -39.16
CA LEU A 203 -8.92 -17.33 -38.86
C LEU A 203 -7.73 -16.44 -39.29
N GLY A 204 -6.63 -17.02 -39.77
CA GLY A 204 -5.41 -16.29 -40.12
C GLY A 204 -4.63 -15.74 -38.93
N VAL A 205 -4.82 -16.33 -37.74
CA VAL A 205 -4.20 -15.91 -36.48
C VAL A 205 -2.84 -16.59 -36.30
N LYS A 206 -1.80 -15.81 -35.98
CA LYS A 206 -0.50 -16.36 -35.60
C LYS A 206 -0.50 -16.76 -34.13
N LEU A 207 -0.15 -18.00 -33.83
CA LEU A 207 -0.01 -18.49 -32.46
C LEU A 207 1.44 -18.37 -31.99
N HIS A 208 1.60 -17.81 -30.80
CA HIS A 208 2.85 -17.85 -30.06
C HIS A 208 2.62 -18.47 -28.69
N HIS A 209 3.60 -19.24 -28.23
CA HIS A 209 3.60 -19.79 -26.89
C HIS A 209 4.69 -19.13 -26.07
N THR A 210 4.37 -18.79 -24.82
CA THR A 210 5.35 -18.22 -23.92
C THR A 210 6.46 -19.24 -23.68
N SER A 211 7.68 -18.88 -24.04
CA SER A 211 8.87 -19.49 -23.49
C SER A 211 9.18 -18.82 -22.15
N ALA A 212 10.04 -19.42 -21.32
CA ALA A 212 10.55 -18.77 -20.11
C ALA A 212 11.22 -17.39 -20.40
N TYR A 213 11.49 -17.07 -21.67
CA TYR A 213 12.15 -15.86 -22.14
C TYR A 213 11.19 -14.72 -22.59
N HIS A 214 9.88 -14.78 -22.30
CA HIS A 214 8.94 -13.66 -22.56
C HIS A 214 8.45 -12.94 -21.27
N PRO A 215 9.35 -12.32 -20.48
CA PRO A 215 9.03 -11.78 -19.15
C PRO A 215 8.01 -10.64 -19.14
N GLN A 216 7.92 -9.82 -20.19
CA GLN A 216 6.93 -8.73 -20.25
C GLN A 216 5.52 -9.23 -20.51
N ALA A 217 5.38 -10.21 -21.41
CA ALA A 217 4.08 -10.74 -21.77
C ALA A 217 3.51 -11.60 -20.63
N ASN A 218 4.36 -12.38 -19.97
CA ASN A 218 4.05 -13.06 -18.71
C ASN A 218 3.77 -12.02 -17.60
N GLY A 219 4.60 -10.99 -17.47
CA GLY A 219 4.43 -9.96 -16.44
C GLY A 219 3.11 -9.17 -16.57
N MET A 220 2.63 -8.93 -17.79
CA MET A 220 1.36 -8.23 -18.02
C MET A 220 0.17 -9.08 -17.56
N ILE A 221 0.13 -10.36 -17.94
CA ILE A 221 -0.96 -11.26 -17.56
C ILE A 221 -0.92 -11.61 -16.07
N GLU A 222 0.28 -11.81 -15.50
CA GLU A 222 0.47 -11.99 -14.06
C GLU A 222 -0.01 -10.78 -13.24
N SER A 223 0.35 -9.56 -13.68
CA SER A 223 -0.09 -8.33 -13.03
C SER A 223 -1.61 -8.19 -13.10
N PHE A 224 -2.21 -8.51 -14.25
CA PHE A 224 -3.65 -8.55 -14.41
C PHE A 224 -4.31 -9.57 -13.47
N HIS A 225 -3.82 -10.81 -13.44
CA HIS A 225 -4.35 -11.86 -12.56
C HIS A 225 -4.31 -11.46 -11.09
N ARG A 226 -3.21 -10.85 -10.65
CA ARG A 226 -3.08 -10.32 -9.28
C ARG A 226 -4.16 -9.27 -9.00
N THR A 227 -4.38 -8.37 -9.94
CA THR A 227 -5.36 -7.27 -9.81
C THR A 227 -6.78 -7.82 -9.83
N LEU A 228 -7.09 -8.75 -10.75
CA LEU A 228 -8.36 -9.45 -10.86
C LEU A 228 -8.71 -10.21 -9.59
N LYS A 229 -7.78 -11.04 -9.07
CA LYS A 229 -7.98 -11.80 -7.82
C LYS A 229 -8.20 -10.86 -6.63
N THR A 230 -7.51 -9.73 -6.58
CA THR A 230 -7.66 -8.73 -5.52
C THR A 230 -9.03 -8.05 -5.59
N ALA A 231 -9.45 -7.66 -6.79
CA ALA A 231 -10.75 -7.01 -7.02
C ALA A 231 -11.93 -7.95 -6.74
N LEU A 232 -11.83 -9.22 -7.16
CA LEU A 232 -12.81 -10.25 -6.82
C LEU A 232 -12.89 -10.44 -5.30
N LYS A 233 -11.77 -10.69 -4.61
CA LYS A 233 -11.74 -10.82 -3.14
C LYS A 233 -12.37 -9.63 -2.42
N ALA A 234 -12.20 -8.42 -2.93
CA ALA A 234 -12.75 -7.21 -2.32
C ALA A 234 -14.27 -7.08 -2.48
N ARG A 235 -14.86 -7.67 -3.53
CA ARG A 235 -16.31 -7.61 -3.81
C ARG A 235 -17.07 -8.84 -3.31
N LEU A 236 -16.41 -9.98 -3.19
CA LEU A 236 -17.06 -11.22 -2.77
C LEU A 236 -17.55 -11.15 -1.32
N THR A 237 -18.85 -11.37 -1.14
CA THR A 237 -19.48 -11.68 0.15
C THR A 237 -19.83 -13.17 0.30
N GLY A 238 -19.42 -13.99 -0.68
CA GLY A 238 -19.72 -15.43 -0.80
C GLY A 238 -19.02 -16.01 -2.06
N PRO A 239 -19.35 -17.24 -2.51
CA PRO A 239 -18.70 -17.86 -3.66
C PRO A 239 -19.14 -17.32 -5.03
N ASN A 240 -20.13 -16.41 -5.09
CA ASN A 240 -20.79 -15.94 -6.33
C ASN A 240 -19.93 -14.98 -7.18
N TRP A 241 -18.72 -15.39 -7.58
CA TRP A 241 -17.81 -14.54 -8.32
C TRP A 241 -18.25 -14.27 -9.76
N VAL A 242 -19.07 -15.13 -10.36
CA VAL A 242 -19.58 -14.93 -11.72
C VAL A 242 -20.47 -13.67 -11.81
N GLU A 243 -21.32 -13.45 -10.81
CA GLU A 243 -22.21 -12.27 -10.74
C GLU A 243 -21.43 -10.97 -10.51
N GLU A 244 -20.30 -11.05 -9.79
CA GLU A 244 -19.45 -9.90 -9.49
C GLU A 244 -18.47 -9.55 -10.62
N LEU A 245 -18.20 -10.49 -11.53
CA LEU A 245 -17.18 -10.36 -12.56
C LEU A 245 -17.39 -9.14 -13.49
N PRO A 246 -18.62 -8.85 -13.99
CA PRO A 246 -18.84 -7.66 -14.83
C PRO A 246 -18.49 -6.35 -14.11
N TRP A 247 -18.82 -6.25 -12.82
CA TRP A 247 -18.51 -5.09 -11.99
C TRP A 247 -17.02 -4.95 -11.71
N VAL A 248 -16.33 -6.07 -11.49
CA VAL A 248 -14.87 -6.09 -11.38
C VAL A 248 -14.23 -5.59 -12.67
N LEU A 249 -14.61 -6.15 -13.82
CA LEU A 249 -14.05 -5.78 -15.12
C LEU A 249 -14.31 -4.30 -15.45
N LEU A 250 -15.50 -3.77 -15.17
CA LEU A 250 -15.79 -2.34 -15.31
C LEU A 250 -14.81 -1.48 -14.51
N GLY A 251 -14.55 -1.84 -13.25
CA GLY A 251 -13.56 -1.15 -12.42
C GLY A 251 -12.14 -1.25 -12.99
N LEU A 252 -11.73 -2.42 -13.48
CA LEU A 252 -10.39 -2.63 -14.05
C LEU A 252 -10.16 -1.87 -15.37
N ARG A 253 -11.22 -1.66 -16.16
CA ARG A 253 -11.20 -0.92 -17.42
C ARG A 253 -11.12 0.59 -17.23
N THR A 254 -11.75 1.09 -16.17
CA THR A 254 -11.87 2.53 -15.89
C THR A 254 -10.79 3.07 -14.96
N THR A 255 -10.07 2.20 -14.25
CA THR A 255 -8.96 2.63 -13.38
C THR A 255 -7.74 3.01 -14.24
N PRO A 256 -7.20 4.24 -14.12
CA PRO A 256 -5.97 4.64 -14.77
C PRO A 256 -4.80 3.74 -14.38
N LYS A 257 -3.95 3.37 -15.35
CA LYS A 257 -2.74 2.59 -15.08
C LYS A 257 -1.60 3.53 -14.71
N GLU A 258 -0.91 3.28 -13.60
CA GLU A 258 0.13 4.19 -13.05
C GLU A 258 1.24 4.52 -14.05
N ASP A 259 1.58 3.56 -14.90
CA ASP A 259 2.65 3.69 -15.89
C ASP A 259 2.21 4.32 -17.22
N LEU A 260 0.91 4.34 -17.51
CA LEU A 260 0.36 4.95 -18.74
C LEU A 260 -0.30 6.30 -18.49
N GLY A 261 -0.77 6.58 -17.28
CA GLY A 261 -1.59 7.76 -16.96
C GLY A 261 -3.03 7.69 -17.46
N TYR A 262 -3.35 6.74 -18.36
CA TYR A 262 -4.69 6.52 -18.92
C TYR A 262 -5.28 5.17 -18.46
N SER A 263 -6.61 5.08 -18.47
CA SER A 263 -7.34 3.83 -18.29
C SER A 263 -7.46 3.05 -19.61
N SER A 264 -7.68 1.74 -19.53
CA SER A 264 -7.88 0.93 -20.74
C SER A 264 -9.12 1.36 -21.53
N ALA A 265 -10.15 1.86 -20.84
CA ALA A 265 -11.33 2.43 -21.46
C ALA A 265 -11.03 3.67 -22.31
N GLU A 266 -10.25 4.61 -21.77
CA GLU A 266 -9.84 5.80 -22.51
C GLU A 266 -8.99 5.43 -23.73
N LEU A 267 -8.10 4.44 -23.61
CA LEU A 267 -7.29 3.98 -24.74
C LEU A 267 -8.11 3.29 -25.84
N VAL A 268 -9.20 2.60 -25.47
CA VAL A 268 -10.05 1.88 -26.43
C VAL A 268 -11.08 2.80 -27.08
N TYR A 269 -11.76 3.61 -26.29
CA TYR A 269 -12.92 4.40 -26.73
C TYR A 269 -12.58 5.87 -26.99
N SER A 270 -11.36 6.31 -26.67
CA SER A 270 -10.95 7.73 -26.68
C SER A 270 -11.76 8.62 -25.72
N GLU A 271 -12.56 7.99 -24.84
CA GLU A 271 -13.36 8.63 -23.81
C GLU A 271 -13.41 7.72 -22.58
N PRO A 272 -13.48 8.29 -21.36
CA PRO A 272 -13.71 7.50 -20.17
C PRO A 272 -15.12 6.89 -20.21
N LEU A 273 -15.26 5.63 -19.81
CA LEU A 273 -16.59 5.04 -19.64
C LEU A 273 -17.35 5.81 -18.56
N THR A 274 -18.57 6.24 -18.87
CA THR A 274 -19.42 6.97 -17.94
C THR A 274 -19.68 6.13 -16.70
N ILE A 275 -19.07 6.54 -15.59
CA ILE A 275 -19.38 6.02 -14.26
C ILE A 275 -20.16 7.04 -13.41
N SER A 276 -20.36 8.25 -13.93
CA SER A 276 -20.94 9.39 -13.21
C SER A 276 -22.45 9.32 -13.00
N ALA A 277 -23.16 8.43 -13.70
CA ALA A 277 -24.57 8.14 -13.40
C ALA A 277 -24.74 7.31 -12.10
N ALA A 278 -23.64 6.89 -11.46
CA ALA A 278 -23.68 6.19 -10.19
C ALA A 278 -24.34 7.07 -9.12
N LYS A 279 -25.54 6.68 -8.68
CA LYS A 279 -26.27 7.34 -7.60
C LYS A 279 -25.52 7.34 -6.27
N HIS A 280 -24.54 6.44 -6.10
CA HIS A 280 -23.69 6.42 -4.92
C HIS A 280 -22.24 6.08 -5.24
N VAL A 281 -21.34 6.51 -4.35
CA VAL A 281 -19.90 6.36 -4.50
C VAL A 281 -19.20 6.07 -3.17
N TYR A 282 -18.18 5.23 -3.20
CA TYR A 282 -17.21 5.06 -2.12
C TYR A 282 -16.21 6.21 -2.13
N VAL A 283 -15.91 6.78 -0.96
CA VAL A 283 -14.98 7.92 -0.82
C VAL A 283 -13.68 7.47 -0.18
N ARG A 284 -12.54 7.76 -0.83
CA ARG A 284 -11.18 7.51 -0.33
C ARG A 284 -10.81 8.55 0.72
N ARG A 285 -10.42 8.08 1.91
CA ARG A 285 -9.88 8.96 2.97
C ARG A 285 -8.36 8.91 2.95
N ASP A 286 -7.70 10.02 2.63
CA ASP A 286 -6.25 10.08 2.37
C ASP A 286 -5.40 10.33 3.64
N GLY A 287 -5.94 10.03 4.84
CA GLY A 287 -5.18 10.10 6.10
C GLY A 287 -4.30 8.88 6.37
N THR A 288 -3.40 8.99 7.36
CA THR A 288 -2.60 7.87 7.90
C THR A 288 -3.53 6.78 8.43
N LYS A 289 -3.45 5.59 7.83
CA LYS A 289 -4.33 4.44 8.15
C LYS A 289 -3.65 3.49 9.12
N GLY A 290 -4.44 2.92 10.03
CA GLY A 290 -4.01 1.77 10.82
C GLY A 290 -3.88 0.51 9.96
N PRO A 291 -3.18 -0.53 10.44
CA PRO A 291 -3.15 -1.83 9.77
C PRO A 291 -4.57 -2.38 9.57
N LEU A 292 -4.83 -2.95 8.39
CA LEU A 292 -6.12 -3.57 7.98
C LEU A 292 -7.32 -2.61 7.79
N GLN A 293 -7.14 -1.30 7.90
CA GLN A 293 -8.24 -0.36 7.66
C GLN A 293 -8.54 -0.19 6.16
N ARG A 294 -9.81 -0.34 5.77
CA ARG A 294 -10.24 -0.16 4.37
C ARG A 294 -9.95 1.27 3.90
N PRO A 295 -9.38 1.45 2.68
CA PRO A 295 -8.99 2.77 2.22
C PRO A 295 -10.14 3.67 1.80
N TYR A 296 -11.30 3.08 1.54
CA TYR A 296 -12.54 3.76 1.21
C TYR A 296 -13.55 3.58 2.34
N SER A 297 -14.27 4.65 2.69
CA SER A 297 -15.48 4.58 3.52
C SER A 297 -16.67 4.11 2.69
N ASP A 298 -17.69 3.60 3.40
CA ASP A 298 -18.99 3.14 2.89
C ASP A 298 -19.62 4.05 1.81
N PRO A 299 -20.54 3.53 0.98
CA PRO A 299 -21.04 4.28 -0.16
C PRO A 299 -21.93 5.45 0.28
N TYR A 300 -21.72 6.60 -0.35
CA TYR A 300 -22.41 7.88 -0.13
C TYR A 300 -23.21 8.28 -1.37
N ALA A 301 -24.37 8.92 -1.19
CA ALA A 301 -25.18 9.37 -2.32
C ALA A 301 -24.50 10.50 -3.09
N VAL A 302 -24.53 10.44 -4.43
CA VAL A 302 -24.11 11.53 -5.30
C VAL A 302 -25.31 12.47 -5.49
N LEU A 303 -25.17 13.70 -5.00
CA LEU A 303 -26.18 14.75 -5.14
C LEU A 303 -26.08 15.43 -6.51
N THR A 304 -24.86 15.70 -6.96
CA THR A 304 -24.60 16.33 -8.26
C THR A 304 -23.31 15.77 -8.85
N PRO A 305 -23.38 15.08 -10.00
CA PRO A 305 -22.18 14.64 -10.71
C PRO A 305 -21.45 15.83 -11.35
N GLY A 306 -20.15 15.68 -11.58
CA GLY A 306 -19.34 16.68 -12.30
C GLY A 306 -18.04 16.07 -12.82
N ASP A 307 -17.41 16.71 -13.81
CA ASP A 307 -16.30 16.11 -14.58
C ASP A 307 -15.01 15.94 -13.76
N LYS A 308 -14.76 16.86 -12.82
CA LYS A 308 -13.56 16.83 -11.95
C LYS A 308 -13.89 16.61 -10.48
N THR A 309 -15.08 17.05 -10.05
CA THR A 309 -15.52 16.95 -8.66
C THR A 309 -17.00 16.59 -8.60
N PHE A 310 -17.35 15.68 -7.71
CA PHE A 310 -18.73 15.29 -7.43
C PHE A 310 -19.19 15.92 -6.11
N LEU A 311 -20.46 16.32 -6.05
CA LEU A 311 -21.11 16.70 -4.79
C LEU A 311 -21.74 15.44 -4.17
N THR A 312 -21.24 15.02 -3.01
CA THR A 312 -21.67 13.79 -2.32
C THR A 312 -22.28 14.09 -0.95
N ASP A 313 -23.31 13.36 -0.56
CA ASP A 313 -23.89 13.42 0.79
C ASP A 313 -23.15 12.50 1.75
N ILE A 314 -22.38 13.08 2.67
CA ILE A 314 -21.64 12.38 3.71
C ILE A 314 -22.35 12.57 5.05
N GLY A 315 -23.36 11.73 5.29
CA GLY A 315 -24.09 11.70 6.56
C GLY A 315 -24.89 12.98 6.83
N GLY A 316 -25.60 13.49 5.81
CA GLY A 316 -26.42 14.70 5.87
C GLY A 316 -25.67 16.00 5.55
N ARG A 317 -24.50 15.91 4.91
CA ARG A 317 -23.67 17.06 4.53
C ARG A 317 -23.19 16.92 3.09
N ALA A 318 -23.49 17.92 2.28
CA ALA A 318 -22.98 18.00 0.92
C ALA A 318 -21.49 18.40 0.92
N GLU A 319 -20.62 17.51 0.42
CA GLU A 319 -19.18 17.72 0.30
C GLU A 319 -18.75 17.56 -1.17
N ARG A 320 -17.85 18.41 -1.67
CA ARG A 320 -17.25 18.26 -3.00
C ARG A 320 -16.00 17.40 -2.92
N ILE A 321 -15.96 16.33 -3.72
CA ILE A 321 -14.85 15.38 -3.72
C ILE A 321 -14.32 15.21 -5.14
N SER A 322 -13.00 15.20 -5.30
CA SER A 322 -12.33 14.93 -6.59
C SER A 322 -12.64 13.52 -7.08
N VAL A 323 -12.82 13.37 -8.40
CA VAL A 323 -12.96 12.06 -9.07
C VAL A 323 -11.88 11.05 -8.66
N ASP A 324 -10.64 11.51 -8.41
CA ASP A 324 -9.51 10.66 -8.00
C ASP A 324 -9.67 10.01 -6.62
N ARG A 325 -10.57 10.56 -5.80
CA ARG A 325 -10.88 10.10 -4.44
C ARG A 325 -12.20 9.36 -4.37
N ILE A 326 -12.83 9.11 -5.52
CA ILE A 326 -14.15 8.53 -5.60
C ILE A 326 -14.05 7.22 -6.36
N LYS A 327 -14.72 6.19 -5.83
CA LYS A 327 -14.93 4.93 -6.53
C LYS A 327 -16.44 4.69 -6.63
N PRO A 328 -17.00 4.58 -7.83
CA PRO A 328 -18.41 4.28 -8.04
C PRO A 328 -18.88 3.07 -7.25
N ALA A 329 -19.99 3.22 -6.54
CA ALA A 329 -20.62 2.13 -5.81
C ALA A 329 -21.61 1.43 -6.74
N PHE A 330 -21.22 0.25 -7.19
CA PHE A 330 -22.10 -0.62 -7.97
C PHE A 330 -22.88 -1.50 -7.02
N PHE A 331 -24.19 -1.31 -6.99
CA PHE A 331 -25.11 -2.15 -6.24
C PHE A 331 -25.71 -3.18 -7.18
N ASP A 332 -25.85 -4.39 -6.65
CA ASP A 332 -26.77 -5.36 -7.20
C ASP A 332 -28.20 -4.83 -6.99
N PRO A 333 -29.01 -4.63 -8.05
CA PRO A 333 -30.39 -4.17 -7.91
C PRO A 333 -31.27 -5.13 -7.08
N PHE A 334 -30.82 -6.36 -6.85
CA PHE A 334 -31.52 -7.37 -6.05
C PHE A 334 -31.03 -7.45 -4.59
N ARG A 335 -30.06 -6.62 -4.18
CA ARG A 335 -29.60 -6.57 -2.78
C ARG A 335 -29.90 -5.22 -2.12
N PRO A 336 -30.34 -5.22 -0.84
CA PRO A 336 -30.58 -3.98 -0.11
C PRO A 336 -29.26 -3.22 0.12
N VAL A 337 -29.25 -1.94 -0.26
CA VAL A 337 -28.12 -1.04 -0.07
C VAL A 337 -28.04 -0.62 1.39
N ILE A 338 -26.93 -0.95 2.08
CA ILE A 338 -26.63 -0.42 3.41
C ILE A 338 -25.82 0.87 3.23
N LEU A 339 -26.51 2.01 3.32
CA LEU A 339 -25.87 3.34 3.28
C LEU A 339 -25.19 3.65 4.61
N ALA A 340 -24.09 4.40 4.54
CA ALA A 340 -23.38 4.88 5.71
C ALA A 340 -24.28 5.80 6.56
N LYS A 341 -24.50 5.47 7.84
CA LYS A 341 -25.17 6.38 8.78
C LYS A 341 -24.17 7.43 9.30
N PRO A 342 -24.60 8.67 9.58
CA PRO A 342 -23.74 9.67 10.21
C PRO A 342 -23.22 9.16 11.57
N PRO A 343 -21.99 9.52 11.97
CA PRO A 343 -21.48 9.16 13.28
C PRO A 343 -22.41 9.73 14.36
N PRO A 344 -22.78 8.93 15.38
CA PRO A 344 -23.65 9.41 16.45
C PRO A 344 -22.97 10.57 17.17
N ARG A 345 -23.64 11.73 17.22
CA ARG A 345 -23.21 12.85 18.05
C ARG A 345 -23.51 12.52 19.50
N GLY A 346 -22.56 11.89 20.19
CA GLY A 346 -22.57 11.81 21.64
C GLY A 346 -22.13 13.13 22.25
N ARG A 347 -22.96 13.69 23.13
CA ARG A 347 -22.50 14.60 24.20
C ARG A 347 -21.41 13.87 25.01
N PRO A 348 -20.34 14.52 25.48
CA PRO A 348 -19.35 13.85 26.31
C PRO A 348 -20.06 13.18 27.51
N PRO A 349 -19.69 11.94 27.88
CA PRO A 349 -20.27 11.30 29.05
C PRO A 349 -19.97 12.16 30.29
N ALA A 350 -20.98 12.36 31.14
CA ALA A 350 -20.80 12.99 32.43
C ALA A 350 -19.77 12.18 33.23
N LYS A 351 -18.81 12.86 33.88
CA LYS A 351 -17.83 12.24 34.77
C LYS A 351 -18.60 11.37 35.78
N GLN A 352 -18.39 10.06 35.72
CA GLN A 352 -18.85 9.16 36.77
C GLN A 352 -18.09 9.52 38.05
N SER A 353 -18.82 9.96 39.07
CA SER A 353 -18.32 10.08 40.43
C SER A 353 -17.96 8.68 40.93
N HIS A 354 -16.69 8.41 41.13
CA HIS A 354 -16.26 7.21 41.85
C HIS A 354 -16.71 7.31 43.32
N PRO A 355 -17.29 6.24 43.89
CA PRO A 355 -17.54 6.19 45.32
C PRO A 355 -16.20 6.12 46.07
N SER A 356 -16.11 6.99 47.07
CA SER A 356 -15.02 7.11 48.03
C SER A 356 -14.66 5.78 48.68
N ARG A 357 -13.40 5.34 48.50
CA ARG A 357 -12.78 4.38 49.42
C ARG A 357 -12.16 5.16 50.58
N SER A 358 -12.68 4.89 51.76
CA SER A 358 -12.19 5.35 53.06
C SER A 358 -10.80 4.80 53.37
N HIS A 359 -9.88 5.67 53.78
CA HIS A 359 -8.83 5.37 54.76
C HIS A 359 -8.44 6.65 55.51
N PRO A 360 -7.93 6.52 56.75
CA PRO A 360 -8.20 7.45 57.84
C PRO A 360 -7.26 8.67 57.90
N SER A 361 -7.70 9.62 58.71
CA SER A 361 -7.09 10.86 59.22
C SER A 361 -5.56 10.91 59.27
N ASP A 362 -4.97 12.02 58.79
CA ASP A 362 -4.49 13.05 59.72
C ASP A 362 -4.12 14.40 59.06
N SER A 363 -4.64 15.45 59.71
CA SER A 363 -4.17 16.82 59.94
C SER A 363 -3.36 17.65 58.91
N SER A 364 -3.82 18.91 58.82
CA SER A 364 -3.03 20.17 58.81
C SER A 364 -2.90 20.97 57.49
N THR A 365 -3.80 21.96 57.38
CA THR A 365 -3.58 23.41 57.16
C THR A 365 -2.90 23.98 55.90
N ALA A 366 -3.60 25.01 55.38
CA ALA A 366 -3.11 26.32 54.89
C ALA A 366 -3.09 26.60 53.37
N SER A 367 -4.24 27.12 52.90
CA SER A 367 -4.45 28.38 52.15
C SER A 367 -3.24 29.14 51.62
N LYS A 368 -3.25 29.54 50.33
CA LYS A 368 -3.42 30.96 49.91
C LYS A 368 -3.47 31.17 48.39
N HIS A 369 -4.33 32.13 48.03
CA HIS A 369 -4.50 32.82 46.75
C HIS A 369 -3.25 33.56 46.26
N GLN A 370 -3.15 33.75 44.92
CA GLN A 370 -3.00 35.06 44.22
C GLN A 370 -2.87 34.80 42.71
N GLN A 371 -3.89 35.04 41.88
CA GLN A 371 -4.20 36.30 41.18
C GLN A 371 -3.03 37.00 40.44
N ALA A 372 -2.91 36.65 39.16
CA ALA A 372 -2.70 37.45 37.95
C ALA A 372 -1.97 38.81 38.01
N MET A 373 -1.00 38.98 37.11
CA MET A 373 -0.79 40.24 36.39
C MET A 373 -0.54 39.98 34.89
N SER A 374 -1.33 40.66 34.06
CA SER A 374 -1.30 40.65 32.60
C SER A 374 -0.63 41.94 32.11
N LEU A 375 0.22 41.86 31.08
CA LEU A 375 0.62 42.99 30.24
C LEU A 375 0.24 42.72 28.77
N PRO A 376 -0.11 43.75 27.98
CA PRO A 376 -0.87 43.59 26.75
C PRO A 376 0.02 43.20 25.56
N ALA A 377 -0.36 42.17 24.80
CA ALA A 377 0.26 41.83 23.54
C ALA A 377 -0.67 42.17 22.37
N VAL A 378 -0.17 43.04 21.49
CA VAL A 378 -0.77 43.58 20.28
C VAL A 378 -1.32 42.46 19.38
N GLN A 379 -2.59 42.58 18.96
CA GLN A 379 -3.23 41.66 18.02
C GLN A 379 -3.17 42.25 16.60
N THR A 380 -2.40 41.63 15.70
CA THR A 380 -2.47 41.89 14.26
C THR A 380 -3.52 40.99 13.60
N SER A 381 -4.53 41.59 12.96
CA SER A 381 -5.60 40.90 12.22
C SER A 381 -5.28 40.84 10.72
N SER A 382 -5.69 39.77 10.03
CA SER A 382 -5.64 39.68 8.57
C SER A 382 -6.98 40.07 7.93
N ARG A 383 -6.97 40.41 6.64
CA ARG A 383 -8.09 40.96 5.84
C ARG A 383 -9.37 40.10 5.74
N THR A 384 -9.43 38.93 6.40
CA THR A 384 -10.65 38.10 6.52
C THR A 384 -11.11 37.92 7.97
N GLY A 385 -10.62 38.76 8.90
CA GLY A 385 -11.17 38.87 10.26
C GLY A 385 -10.78 37.73 11.23
N ARG A 386 -9.75 36.93 10.92
CA ARG A 386 -9.22 35.94 11.86
C ARG A 386 -8.04 36.50 12.67
N THR A 387 -8.17 36.45 13.99
CA THR A 387 -7.10 36.78 14.95
C THR A 387 -6.03 35.69 14.94
N ILE A 388 -4.77 36.06 14.67
CA ILE A 388 -3.64 35.13 14.68
C ILE A 388 -3.07 35.09 16.10
N ARG A 389 -3.14 33.91 16.76
CA ARG A 389 -2.38 33.66 18.00
C ARG A 389 -1.13 32.85 17.65
N PRO A 390 0.08 33.37 17.89
CA PRO A 390 1.29 32.58 17.68
C PRO A 390 1.37 31.44 18.71
N PRO A 391 1.97 30.29 18.34
CA PRO A 391 2.12 29.14 19.25
C PRO A 391 3.07 29.49 20.40
N MET A 392 2.68 29.18 21.64
CA MET A 392 3.57 29.26 22.80
C MET A 392 4.61 28.13 22.73
N ARG A 393 5.77 28.41 22.13
CA ARG A 393 7.04 27.77 22.47
C ARG A 393 8.15 28.80 22.24
N TYR A 394 8.99 28.96 23.27
CA TYR A 394 9.95 30.03 23.53
C TYR A 394 9.38 31.24 24.28
N LYS A 395 9.20 31.05 25.59
CA LYS A 395 9.85 31.88 26.60
C LYS A 395 10.57 30.97 27.58
#